data_AF-A0A3B4Z936-F1
#
_entry.id   AF-A0A3B4Z936-F1
#
_cell.length_a   1.000
_cell.length_b   1.000
_cell.length_c   1.000
_cell.angle_alpha   90.00
_cell.angle_beta   90.00
_cell.angle_gamma   90.00
#
_symmetry.space_group_name_H-M   'P 1'
#
loop_
_entity.id
_entity.type
_entity.pdbx_description
1 polymer ?
#
loop_
_entity_poly.entity_id
_entity_poly.type
_entity_poly.pdbx_seq_one_letter_code
_entity_poly.pdbx_strand_id
1 'polypeptide(L)'
;QKFTVHASQNAAFQKTSSPVLSSVPSRQRCPQARGLESVAPLVSTAEETSDPIPTTIKGTIPTWINGSFLRNGPGKFEFGEDRYTHWFDGMAMMHRFHICEGNVTYNSRFLRSDSYVRNSEKNRIVVSEFGTLAMPDPCKNIFARFFSRFTIPEATDNASVNFVKYKGDYYVSTETNYMRRVDPQSLETKEKVDWSQYIAVNAATAHPHYDREGATYNMGNSYGRSGFFYNIIRVPPPGEKAAKEDSADLTGAQVVCSIQASESRKPSYYHSFVMSENYIVFVEQPIKLDLLKFMLFRIAGKSFHKIMSWDPQCETIFHLVNRHTGEVSEVKYHTAPMFTLHQINAFEDNGFLVMDMCCGDDGEVIADFTLENLRRDAGEEMDKVDFYNSMCRNLPRRYVLPLKVDEETPLDQNLVTLPNYKATSTILTLQVYMTHEELHDDELLQYGGLEFPQINYDQHNGRPYRYFYACGFGHVFSDSLLKMDVHTKELKVWRYPGLFPSEPVFVASPKATEEDDGVVLSVIITPREEKSTFLLVLDAKTFTELGRAEVPVNIPYGTHGVFNQMG
;
A
#
# COMPACT_ATOMS: atom_id res chain seq x y z
N GLN A 1 -45.14 -46.59 -3.62
CA GLN A 1 -45.38 -45.23 -3.08
C GLN A 1 -45.08 -45.23 -1.58
N LYS A 2 -44.43 -44.16 -1.08
CA LYS A 2 -43.94 -43.90 0.29
C LYS A 2 -42.55 -44.50 0.59
N PHE A 3 -41.48 -43.71 0.48
CA PHE A 3 -40.95 -42.68 1.40
C PHE A 3 -40.27 -43.29 2.64
N THR A 4 -38.93 -43.27 2.64
CA THR A 4 -38.11 -43.32 3.86
C THR A 4 -36.95 -42.35 3.66
N VAL A 5 -36.95 -41.30 4.47
CA VAL A 5 -35.96 -40.22 4.49
C VAL A 5 -34.82 -40.66 5.41
N HIS A 6 -33.60 -40.70 4.88
CA HIS A 6 -32.40 -40.82 5.70
C HIS A 6 -32.04 -39.43 6.26
N ALA A 7 -32.04 -39.31 7.58
CA ALA A 7 -31.53 -38.15 8.29
C ALA A 7 -29.99 -38.18 8.30
N SER A 8 -29.37 -37.15 7.72
CA SER A 8 -27.95 -36.85 7.88
C SER A 8 -27.73 -36.09 9.19
N GLN A 9 -26.82 -36.59 10.03
CA GLN A 9 -26.39 -35.94 11.26
C GLN A 9 -25.58 -34.67 10.92
N ASN A 10 -26.14 -33.50 11.20
CA ASN A 10 -25.39 -32.25 11.33
C ASN A 10 -24.90 -32.16 12.77
N ALA A 11 -23.60 -32.37 13.00
CA ALA A 11 -22.95 -31.99 14.24
C ALA A 11 -22.75 -30.47 14.23
N ALA A 12 -23.53 -29.77 15.06
CA ALA A 12 -23.36 -28.35 15.31
C ALA A 12 -22.05 -28.13 16.09
N PHE A 13 -21.09 -27.44 15.48
CA PHE A 13 -19.93 -26.91 16.17
C PHE A 13 -20.40 -25.85 17.18
N GLN A 14 -20.32 -26.18 18.48
CA GLN A 14 -20.27 -25.16 19.52
C GLN A 14 -18.92 -24.45 19.39
N LYS A 15 -18.95 -23.20 18.89
CA LYS A 15 -17.84 -22.26 19.01
C LYS A 15 -17.55 -22.09 20.50
N THR A 16 -16.51 -22.75 20.99
CA THR A 16 -15.86 -22.35 22.24
C THR A 16 -15.31 -20.95 22.00
N SER A 17 -15.84 -19.98 22.75
CA SER A 17 -15.39 -18.60 22.71
C SER A 17 -13.90 -18.55 23.06
N SER A 18 -13.06 -18.27 22.05
CA SER A 18 -11.68 -17.84 22.27
C SER A 18 -11.69 -16.69 23.27
N PRO A 19 -10.74 -16.64 24.23
CA PRO A 19 -10.67 -15.54 25.17
C PRO A 19 -10.33 -14.27 24.37
N VAL A 20 -11.35 -13.46 24.10
CA VAL A 20 -11.16 -12.08 23.65
C VAL A 20 -10.52 -11.38 24.84
N LEU A 21 -9.18 -11.35 24.88
CA LEU A 21 -8.47 -10.30 25.59
C LEU A 21 -8.99 -9.01 24.97
N SER A 22 -9.90 -8.33 25.68
CA SER A 22 -10.44 -7.05 25.24
C SER A 22 -9.32 -6.02 25.36
N SER A 23 -8.41 -6.03 24.38
CA SER A 23 -7.49 -4.92 24.19
C SER A 23 -8.33 -3.70 23.83
N VAL A 24 -8.06 -2.61 24.51
CA VAL A 24 -8.63 -1.31 24.17
C VAL A 24 -8.25 -1.01 22.71
N PRO A 25 -9.21 -0.70 21.81
CA PRO A 25 -8.90 -0.40 20.42
C PRO A 25 -7.82 0.68 20.29
N SER A 26 -6.95 0.54 19.30
CA SER A 26 -5.85 1.46 18.99
C SER A 26 -6.27 2.93 18.95
N ARG A 27 -7.45 3.24 18.38
CA ARG A 27 -8.03 4.60 18.39
C ARG A 27 -8.33 5.16 19.78
N GLN A 28 -8.68 4.32 20.75
CA GLN A 28 -8.93 4.71 22.14
C GLN A 28 -7.63 4.82 22.95
N ARG A 29 -6.55 4.18 22.50
CA ARG A 29 -5.21 4.29 23.09
C ARG A 29 -4.51 5.59 22.68
N CYS A 30 -4.78 6.09 21.47
CA CYS A 30 -4.20 7.36 21.01
C CYS A 30 -4.90 8.58 21.65
N PRO A 31 -4.15 9.64 21.98
CA PRO A 31 -4.74 10.91 22.39
C PRO A 31 -5.66 11.47 21.30
N GLN A 32 -6.75 12.11 21.71
CA GLN A 32 -7.66 12.78 20.80
C GLN A 32 -7.01 14.06 20.27
N ALA A 33 -6.97 14.23 18.94
CA ALA A 33 -6.49 15.47 18.36
C ALA A 33 -7.50 16.61 18.54
N ARG A 34 -6.97 17.84 18.61
CA ARG A 34 -7.73 19.09 18.72
C ARG A 34 -7.04 20.18 17.93
N GLY A 35 -7.82 21.01 17.24
CA GLY A 35 -7.33 22.14 16.46
C GLY A 35 -6.57 21.72 15.20
N LEU A 36 -6.92 20.59 14.56
CA LEU A 36 -6.25 20.14 13.35
C LEU A 36 -6.41 21.16 12.21
N GLU A 37 -5.32 21.44 11.49
CA GLU A 37 -5.35 22.34 10.34
C GLU A 37 -6.13 21.73 9.16
N SER A 38 -6.69 22.56 8.28
CA SER A 38 -7.30 22.04 7.05
C SER A 38 -6.24 21.51 6.10
N VAL A 39 -6.50 20.36 5.50
CA VAL A 39 -5.67 19.76 4.44
C VAL A 39 -6.27 19.96 3.05
N ALA A 40 -7.32 20.77 2.93
CA ALA A 40 -7.97 21.06 1.65
C ALA A 40 -6.99 21.53 0.55
N PRO A 41 -5.98 22.39 0.83
CA PRO A 41 -4.99 22.79 -0.17
C PRO A 41 -4.12 21.62 -0.66
N LEU A 42 -3.90 20.60 0.18
CA LEU A 42 -3.09 19.43 -0.16
C LEU A 42 -3.78 18.48 -1.15
N VAL A 43 -5.10 18.59 -1.28
CA VAL A 43 -5.95 17.79 -2.18
C VAL A 43 -6.64 18.68 -3.23
N SER A 44 -5.89 19.67 -3.71
CA SER A 44 -6.28 20.58 -4.78
C SER A 44 -5.50 20.28 -6.07
N THR A 45 -6.07 20.64 -7.23
CA THR A 45 -5.41 20.41 -8.52
C THR A 45 -4.14 21.25 -8.61
N ALA A 46 -3.04 20.60 -8.93
CA ALA A 46 -1.75 21.24 -9.16
C ALA A 46 -1.49 21.44 -10.67
N GLU A 47 -0.60 22.38 -10.98
CA GLU A 47 -0.11 22.59 -12.33
C GLU A 47 1.13 21.75 -12.61
N GLU A 48 1.22 21.25 -13.84
CA GLU A 48 2.37 20.48 -14.31
C GLU A 48 3.61 21.38 -14.44
N THR A 49 4.76 20.92 -13.94
CA THR A 49 6.07 21.58 -14.12
C THR A 49 6.94 20.71 -15.02
N SER A 50 6.67 20.72 -16.33
CA SER A 50 7.24 19.73 -17.26
C SER A 50 8.76 19.86 -17.44
N ASP A 51 9.30 21.08 -17.33
CA ASP A 51 10.72 21.38 -17.43
C ASP A 51 11.39 21.43 -16.05
N PRO A 52 12.61 20.90 -15.88
CA PRO A 52 13.36 21.00 -14.63
C PRO A 52 13.58 22.43 -14.18
N ILE A 53 13.13 22.74 -12.97
CA ILE A 53 13.37 24.01 -12.30
C ILE A 53 14.40 23.85 -11.17
N PRO A 54 15.22 24.88 -10.91
CA PRO A 54 16.14 24.88 -9.78
C PRO A 54 15.38 24.95 -8.45
N THR A 55 16.01 24.43 -7.40
CA THR A 55 15.53 24.54 -6.01
C THR A 55 16.44 25.45 -5.20
N THR A 56 15.96 25.94 -4.06
CA THR A 56 16.80 26.68 -3.10
C THR A 56 17.30 25.74 -2.01
N ILE A 57 18.61 25.50 -1.98
CA ILE A 57 19.24 24.61 -1.00
C ILE A 57 19.47 25.34 0.34
N LYS A 58 19.09 24.69 1.44
CA LYS A 58 19.45 25.09 2.82
C LYS A 58 20.11 23.90 3.52
N GLY A 59 21.15 24.15 4.31
CA GLY A 59 21.96 23.07 4.90
C GLY A 59 22.88 22.42 3.86
N THR A 60 23.15 21.13 4.01
CA THR A 60 24.05 20.36 3.12
C THR A 60 23.35 19.10 2.63
N ILE A 61 23.22 18.97 1.31
CA ILE A 61 22.82 17.72 0.66
C ILE A 61 24.09 16.91 0.39
N PRO A 62 24.23 15.68 0.92
CA PRO A 62 25.44 14.89 0.72
C PRO A 62 25.74 14.66 -0.76
N THR A 63 26.98 14.94 -1.18
CA THR A 63 27.40 14.91 -2.59
C THR A 63 27.45 13.51 -3.18
N TRP A 64 27.42 12.47 -2.33
CA TRP A 64 27.38 11.07 -2.78
C TRP A 64 25.98 10.64 -3.23
N ILE A 65 24.92 11.40 -2.90
CA ILE A 65 23.58 11.12 -3.40
C ILE A 65 23.55 11.52 -4.88
N ASN A 66 23.48 10.53 -5.76
CA ASN A 66 23.38 10.71 -7.20
C ASN A 66 22.22 9.90 -7.75
N GLY A 67 21.16 10.57 -8.18
CA GLY A 67 19.95 9.88 -8.62
C GLY A 67 18.73 10.76 -8.76
N SER A 68 17.56 10.14 -8.81
CA SER A 68 16.27 10.80 -8.86
C SER A 68 15.35 10.22 -7.79
N PHE A 69 14.87 11.05 -6.88
CA PHE A 69 13.76 10.68 -6.00
C PHE A 69 12.45 10.92 -6.75
N LEU A 70 11.75 9.83 -7.03
CA LEU A 70 10.50 9.80 -7.80
C LEU A 70 9.33 9.63 -6.84
N ARG A 71 8.26 10.39 -7.04
CA ARG A 71 7.02 10.26 -6.28
C ARG A 71 5.81 10.25 -7.19
N ASN A 72 4.79 9.48 -6.81
CA ASN A 72 3.52 9.41 -7.52
C ASN A 72 2.36 9.71 -6.57
N GLY A 73 1.24 10.14 -7.13
CA GLY A 73 0.04 10.48 -6.38
C GLY A 73 -1.02 11.17 -7.22
N PRO A 74 -2.21 11.41 -6.67
CA PRO A 74 -3.25 12.20 -7.33
C PRO A 74 -2.87 13.69 -7.37
N GLY A 75 -2.96 14.33 -8.54
CA GLY A 75 -2.64 15.75 -8.71
C GLY A 75 -3.69 16.59 -9.44
N LYS A 76 -4.75 15.98 -9.97
CA LYS A 76 -5.87 16.68 -10.62
C LYS A 76 -7.20 16.09 -10.19
N PHE A 77 -8.08 16.92 -9.65
CA PHE A 77 -9.31 16.51 -8.96
C PHE A 77 -10.61 16.90 -9.68
N GLU A 78 -10.51 17.51 -10.87
CA GLU A 78 -11.66 17.92 -11.68
C GLU A 78 -11.35 18.03 -13.18
N PHE A 79 -12.40 17.89 -13.99
CA PHE A 79 -12.42 18.16 -15.42
C PHE A 79 -13.72 18.90 -15.78
N GLY A 80 -13.59 20.13 -16.29
CA GLY A 80 -14.74 21.01 -16.49
C GLY A 80 -15.47 21.26 -15.16
N GLU A 81 -16.78 21.02 -15.17
CA GLU A 81 -17.64 21.13 -13.97
C GLU A 81 -17.66 19.84 -13.12
N ASP A 82 -17.15 18.72 -13.67
CA ASP A 82 -17.17 17.42 -13.00
C ASP A 82 -15.99 17.30 -12.03
N ARG A 83 -16.28 16.84 -10.80
CA ARG A 83 -15.30 16.66 -9.72
C ARG A 83 -15.22 15.21 -9.29
N TYR A 84 -14.02 14.76 -8.97
CA TYR A 84 -13.84 13.50 -8.26
C TYR A 84 -14.38 13.59 -6.83
N THR A 85 -14.77 12.45 -6.27
CA THR A 85 -15.34 12.35 -4.91
C THR A 85 -14.42 11.67 -3.91
N HIS A 86 -13.40 10.94 -4.37
CA HIS A 86 -12.45 10.21 -3.53
C HIS A 86 -11.01 10.59 -3.87
N TRP A 87 -10.12 10.61 -2.88
CA TRP A 87 -8.74 11.03 -3.06
C TRP A 87 -7.99 10.16 -4.09
N PHE A 88 -8.17 8.84 -4.01
CA PHE A 88 -7.61 7.87 -4.97
C PHE A 88 -8.08 8.04 -6.43
N ASP A 89 -9.13 8.83 -6.70
CA ASP A 89 -9.63 9.04 -8.06
C ASP A 89 -8.87 10.14 -8.81
N GLY A 90 -8.12 10.99 -8.09
CA GLY A 90 -7.36 12.07 -8.71
C GLY A 90 -6.36 11.54 -9.73
N MET A 91 -6.17 12.26 -10.83
CA MET A 91 -5.29 11.80 -11.91
C MET A 91 -3.83 11.79 -11.48
N ALA A 92 -3.14 10.71 -11.83
CA ALA A 92 -1.76 10.47 -11.48
C ALA A 92 -0.83 11.60 -11.95
N MET A 93 -0.07 12.15 -11.01
CA MET A 93 0.98 13.12 -11.23
C MET A 93 2.29 12.57 -10.69
N MET A 94 3.26 12.45 -11.57
CA MET A 94 4.61 12.01 -11.25
C MET A 94 5.46 13.22 -10.93
N HIS A 95 6.30 13.10 -9.90
CA HIS A 95 7.24 14.12 -9.44
C HIS A 95 8.64 13.55 -9.43
N ARG A 96 9.63 14.37 -9.78
CA ARG A 96 11.04 14.01 -9.78
C ARG A 96 11.86 15.10 -9.11
N PHE A 97 12.67 14.67 -8.15
CA PHE A 97 13.75 15.46 -7.57
C PHE A 97 15.07 14.84 -8.01
N HIS A 98 15.75 15.46 -8.98
CA HIS A 98 17.06 15.00 -9.41
C HIS A 98 18.13 15.57 -8.50
N ILE A 99 18.96 14.70 -7.93
CA ILE A 99 20.00 15.04 -6.97
C ILE A 99 21.34 14.67 -7.59
N CYS A 100 22.24 15.65 -7.70
CA CYS A 100 23.59 15.44 -8.23
C CYS A 100 24.55 16.49 -7.65
N GLU A 101 25.69 16.04 -7.12
CA GLU A 101 26.73 16.90 -6.54
C GLU A 101 26.20 17.91 -5.51
N GLY A 102 25.21 17.51 -4.71
CA GLY A 102 24.58 18.36 -3.69
C GLY A 102 23.57 19.39 -4.22
N ASN A 103 23.34 19.44 -5.54
CA ASN A 103 22.29 20.24 -6.16
C ASN A 103 21.02 19.43 -6.36
N VAL A 104 19.87 20.11 -6.37
CA VAL A 104 18.56 19.48 -6.61
C VAL A 104 17.76 20.28 -7.64
N THR A 105 17.20 19.59 -8.64
CA THR A 105 16.18 20.15 -9.55
C THR A 105 14.86 19.40 -9.39
N TYR A 106 13.76 20.08 -9.70
CA TYR A 106 12.41 19.53 -9.61
C TYR A 106 11.70 19.59 -10.97
N ASN A 107 10.98 18.54 -11.33
CA ASN A 107 9.99 18.56 -12.41
C ASN A 107 8.83 17.60 -12.10
N SER A 108 7.69 17.80 -12.74
CA SER A 108 6.51 16.96 -12.62
C SER A 108 5.77 16.79 -13.94
N ARG A 109 5.09 15.65 -14.11
CA ARG A 109 4.25 15.34 -15.29
C ARG A 109 3.01 14.57 -14.88
N PHE A 110 1.84 14.96 -15.38
CA PHE A 110 0.67 14.09 -15.34
C PHE A 110 0.93 12.85 -16.20
N LEU A 111 0.55 11.69 -15.68
CA LEU A 111 0.54 10.47 -16.46
C LEU A 111 -0.43 10.64 -17.64
N ARG A 112 0.06 10.50 -18.86
CA ARG A 112 -0.77 10.52 -20.07
C ARG A 112 -1.47 9.16 -20.26
N SER A 113 -2.24 8.75 -19.25
CA SER A 113 -3.09 7.56 -19.26
C SER A 113 -4.27 7.74 -20.22
N ASP A 114 -4.90 6.65 -20.64
CA ASP A 114 -6.11 6.72 -21.47
C ASP A 114 -7.21 7.48 -20.72
N SER A 115 -7.28 7.29 -19.40
CA SER A 115 -8.21 7.98 -18.50
C SER A 115 -7.96 9.49 -18.50
N TYR A 116 -6.71 9.92 -18.33
CA TYR A 116 -6.34 11.34 -18.35
C TYR A 116 -6.60 11.98 -19.72
N VAL A 117 -6.20 11.32 -20.81
CA VAL A 117 -6.35 11.83 -22.19
C VAL A 117 -7.83 11.95 -22.53
N ARG A 118 -8.64 10.90 -22.33
CA ARG A 118 -10.08 10.92 -22.64
C ARG A 118 -10.84 11.98 -21.82
N ASN A 119 -10.51 12.15 -20.54
CA ASN A 119 -11.13 13.15 -19.68
C ASN A 119 -10.72 14.57 -20.08
N SER A 120 -9.45 14.78 -20.44
CA SER A 120 -8.92 16.06 -20.95
C SER A 120 -9.59 16.47 -22.26
N GLU A 121 -9.65 15.57 -23.24
CA GLU A 121 -10.26 15.83 -24.57
C GLU A 121 -11.74 16.22 -24.48
N LYS A 122 -12.47 15.59 -23.54
CA LYS A 122 -13.90 15.84 -23.38
C LYS A 122 -14.20 16.95 -22.37
N ASN A 123 -13.22 17.37 -21.57
CA ASN A 123 -13.36 18.29 -20.45
C ASN A 123 -14.47 17.87 -19.46
N ARG A 124 -14.51 16.57 -19.13
CA ARG A 124 -15.44 15.93 -18.18
C ARG A 124 -14.97 14.52 -17.80
N ILE A 125 -15.48 13.98 -16.70
CA ILE A 125 -15.11 12.63 -16.24
C ILE A 125 -15.90 11.57 -17.04
N VAL A 126 -15.20 10.84 -17.93
CA VAL A 126 -15.78 9.80 -18.79
C VAL A 126 -15.26 8.39 -18.54
N VAL A 127 -14.27 8.25 -17.66
CA VAL A 127 -13.79 6.97 -17.12
C VAL A 127 -14.15 6.90 -15.63
N SER A 128 -14.71 5.78 -15.20
CA SER A 128 -15.04 5.56 -13.79
C SER A 128 -13.79 5.17 -13.04
N GLU A 129 -13.64 5.72 -11.84
CA GLU A 129 -12.54 5.44 -10.92
C GLU A 129 -13.06 4.70 -9.67
N PHE A 130 -12.26 4.61 -8.62
CA PHE A 130 -12.57 3.88 -7.38
C PHE A 130 -13.82 4.44 -6.66
N GLY A 131 -13.85 5.75 -6.47
CA GLY A 131 -14.90 6.50 -5.77
C GLY A 131 -15.95 7.14 -6.67
N THR A 132 -15.59 7.43 -7.92
CA THR A 132 -16.34 8.30 -8.84
C THR A 132 -16.78 7.54 -10.08
N LEU A 133 -18.05 7.67 -10.45
CA LEU A 133 -18.55 7.11 -11.70
C LEU A 133 -18.42 8.08 -12.85
N ALA A 134 -18.06 7.57 -14.02
CA ALA A 134 -18.14 8.29 -15.27
C ALA A 134 -19.55 8.82 -15.51
N MET A 135 -19.65 10.06 -15.97
CA MET A 135 -20.93 10.62 -16.37
C MET A 135 -21.42 9.93 -17.65
N PRO A 136 -22.72 9.61 -17.77
CA PRO A 136 -23.28 9.06 -18.99
C PRO A 136 -23.01 10.00 -20.17
N ASP A 137 -22.62 9.45 -21.30
CA ASP A 137 -22.37 10.22 -22.53
C ASP A 137 -23.65 10.96 -22.95
N PRO A 138 -23.66 12.30 -22.96
CA PRO A 138 -24.85 13.08 -23.30
C PRO A 138 -25.21 12.97 -24.78
N CYS A 139 -24.25 12.59 -25.64
CA CYS A 139 -24.46 12.38 -27.07
C CYS A 139 -25.04 10.99 -27.39
N LYS A 140 -25.06 10.06 -26.42
CA LYS A 140 -25.71 8.75 -26.60
C LYS A 140 -27.22 8.87 -26.38
N ASN A 141 -27.98 8.42 -27.38
CA ASN A 141 -29.42 8.25 -27.26
C ASN A 141 -29.79 7.21 -26.17
N ILE A 142 -31.04 7.24 -25.70
CA ILE A 142 -31.51 6.43 -24.55
C ILE A 142 -31.21 4.94 -24.73
N PHE A 143 -31.36 4.41 -25.94
CA PHE A 143 -31.02 3.02 -26.28
C PHE A 143 -29.52 2.73 -26.17
N ALA A 144 -28.64 3.58 -26.71
CA ALA A 144 -27.19 3.41 -26.56
C ALA A 144 -26.74 3.55 -25.09
N ARG A 145 -27.41 4.40 -24.29
CA ARG A 145 -27.19 4.50 -22.83
C ARG A 145 -27.66 3.23 -22.10
N PHE A 146 -28.74 2.60 -22.53
CA PHE A 146 -29.19 1.32 -21.98
C PHE A 146 -28.20 0.19 -22.32
N PHE A 147 -27.80 0.06 -23.60
CA PHE A 147 -26.84 -0.95 -24.05
C PHE A 147 -25.45 -0.80 -23.42
N SER A 148 -25.00 0.45 -23.15
CA SER A 148 -23.72 0.70 -22.47
C SER A 148 -23.64 0.16 -21.04
N ARG A 149 -24.78 -0.12 -20.38
CA ARG A 149 -24.80 -0.79 -19.07
C ARG A 149 -24.41 -2.28 -19.14
N PHE A 150 -24.56 -2.88 -20.32
CA PHE A 150 -24.26 -4.30 -20.57
C PHE A 150 -22.84 -4.52 -21.12
N THR A 151 -22.17 -3.48 -21.61
CA THR A 151 -20.74 -3.52 -21.99
C THR A 151 -19.88 -3.54 -20.72
N ILE A 152 -18.87 -4.42 -20.65
CA ILE A 152 -17.93 -4.45 -19.52
C ILE A 152 -17.09 -3.17 -19.59
N PRO A 153 -17.13 -2.28 -18.57
CA PRO A 153 -16.26 -1.12 -18.55
C PRO A 153 -14.80 -1.59 -18.56
N GLU A 154 -13.97 -0.97 -19.38
CA GLU A 154 -12.51 -1.12 -19.24
C GLU A 154 -12.11 -0.64 -17.85
N ALA A 155 -11.21 -1.38 -17.18
CA ALA A 155 -10.63 -0.92 -15.93
C ALA A 155 -9.84 0.37 -16.15
N THR A 156 -9.76 1.21 -15.12
CA THR A 156 -8.96 2.42 -15.16
C THR A 156 -7.47 2.09 -15.33
N ASP A 157 -6.78 2.95 -16.05
CA ASP A 157 -5.31 2.98 -16.15
C ASP A 157 -4.73 4.24 -15.47
N ASN A 158 -5.51 4.88 -14.60
CA ASN A 158 -5.04 5.93 -13.70
C ASN A 158 -4.09 5.33 -12.64
N ALA A 159 -2.82 5.18 -13.02
CA ALA A 159 -1.80 4.59 -12.19
C ALA A 159 -1.20 5.63 -11.21
N SER A 160 -1.97 6.02 -10.19
CA SER A 160 -1.64 7.07 -9.22
C SER A 160 -0.97 6.56 -7.94
N VAL A 161 -0.75 5.26 -7.78
CA VAL A 161 -0.34 4.68 -6.49
C VAL A 161 1.18 4.65 -6.33
N ASN A 162 1.91 3.92 -7.18
CA ASN A 162 3.34 3.67 -6.96
C ASN A 162 4.17 3.63 -8.26
N PHE A 163 5.47 3.87 -8.13
CA PHE A 163 6.47 3.43 -9.10
C PHE A 163 6.89 1.99 -8.78
N VAL A 164 6.82 1.11 -9.76
CA VAL A 164 7.18 -0.30 -9.64
C VAL A 164 8.20 -0.70 -10.70
N LYS A 165 9.03 -1.68 -10.40
CA LYS A 165 10.11 -2.12 -11.29
C LYS A 165 9.86 -3.53 -11.80
N TYR A 166 9.99 -3.75 -13.09
CA TYR A 166 10.01 -5.10 -13.66
C TYR A 166 11.13 -5.18 -14.69
N LYS A 167 12.00 -6.19 -14.55
CA LYS A 167 13.17 -6.39 -15.43
C LYS A 167 14.06 -5.16 -15.64
N GLY A 168 14.14 -4.26 -14.66
CA GLY A 168 14.96 -3.05 -14.77
C GLY A 168 14.17 -1.79 -15.14
N ASP A 169 13.04 -1.94 -15.83
CA ASP A 169 12.20 -0.83 -16.29
C ASP A 169 11.28 -0.31 -15.19
N TYR A 170 11.01 1.00 -15.24
CA TYR A 170 10.06 1.66 -14.35
C TYR A 170 8.67 1.72 -14.97
N TYR A 171 7.70 1.38 -14.14
CA TYR A 171 6.28 1.50 -14.42
C TYR A 171 5.64 2.32 -13.32
N VAL A 172 4.53 2.97 -13.61
CA VAL A 172 3.58 3.41 -12.59
C VAL A 172 2.40 2.45 -12.55
N SER A 173 1.93 2.15 -11.35
CA SER A 173 0.85 1.19 -11.11
C SER A 173 -0.24 1.77 -10.21
N THR A 174 -1.45 1.28 -10.43
CA THR A 174 -2.56 1.24 -9.47
C THR A 174 -2.88 -0.23 -9.17
N GLU A 175 -4.08 -0.55 -8.72
CA GLU A 175 -4.52 -1.92 -8.38
C GLU A 175 -5.48 -2.52 -9.43
N THR A 176 -5.19 -2.30 -10.71
CA THR A 176 -5.94 -2.89 -11.84
C THR A 176 -5.04 -3.84 -12.65
N ASN A 177 -5.52 -4.34 -13.78
CA ASN A 177 -4.69 -5.10 -14.72
C ASN A 177 -3.76 -4.20 -15.56
N TYR A 178 -3.88 -2.87 -15.45
CA TYR A 178 -3.12 -1.93 -16.27
C TYR A 178 -2.01 -1.23 -15.50
N MET A 179 -0.85 -1.17 -16.14
CA MET A 179 0.29 -0.34 -15.73
C MET A 179 0.71 0.56 -16.90
N ARG A 180 1.52 1.59 -16.63
CA ARG A 180 2.14 2.40 -17.67
C ARG A 180 3.65 2.38 -17.50
N ARG A 181 4.39 2.02 -18.55
CA ARG A 181 5.84 2.20 -18.53
C ARG A 181 6.16 3.69 -18.60
N VAL A 182 7.20 4.12 -17.89
CA VAL A 182 7.60 5.53 -17.83
C VAL A 182 9.11 5.65 -17.91
N ASP A 183 9.58 6.77 -18.45
CA ASP A 183 10.99 7.13 -18.34
C ASP A 183 11.25 7.79 -16.96
N PRO A 184 12.06 7.19 -16.06
CA PRO A 184 12.33 7.75 -14.75
C PRO A 184 13.16 9.04 -14.78
N GLN A 185 13.76 9.42 -15.92
CA GLN A 185 14.53 10.66 -16.05
C GLN A 185 13.65 11.83 -16.50
N SER A 186 12.83 11.61 -17.53
CA SER A 186 11.99 12.66 -18.12
C SER A 186 10.55 12.68 -17.59
N LEU A 187 10.11 11.62 -16.91
CA LEU A 187 8.72 11.34 -16.54
C LEU A 187 7.79 11.20 -17.78
N GLU A 188 8.35 10.93 -18.96
CA GLU A 188 7.55 10.67 -20.15
C GLU A 188 6.74 9.38 -19.99
N THR A 189 5.44 9.48 -20.30
CA THR A 189 4.55 8.32 -20.35
C THR A 189 4.82 7.54 -21.61
N LYS A 190 5.17 6.26 -21.46
CA LYS A 190 5.34 5.33 -22.58
C LYS A 190 4.10 4.44 -22.70
N GLU A 191 4.26 3.21 -23.17
CA GLU A 191 3.17 2.31 -23.49
C GLU A 191 2.36 1.82 -22.26
N LYS A 192 1.11 1.47 -22.53
CA LYS A 192 0.22 0.76 -21.61
C LYS A 192 0.57 -0.72 -21.59
N VAL A 193 0.71 -1.27 -20.39
CA VAL A 193 0.94 -2.70 -20.16
C VAL A 193 -0.31 -3.31 -19.54
N ASP A 194 -0.76 -4.42 -20.12
CA ASP A 194 -1.89 -5.20 -19.61
C ASP A 194 -1.37 -6.55 -19.13
N TRP A 195 -1.50 -6.80 -17.82
CA TRP A 195 -1.08 -8.07 -17.22
C TRP A 195 -1.69 -9.29 -17.91
N SER A 196 -2.92 -9.18 -18.43
CA SER A 196 -3.63 -10.29 -19.09
C SER A 196 -3.00 -10.74 -20.40
N GLN A 197 -2.10 -9.94 -20.98
CA GLN A 197 -1.33 -10.31 -22.17
C GLN A 197 -0.17 -11.26 -21.84
N TYR A 198 0.25 -11.32 -20.58
CA TYR A 198 1.39 -12.13 -20.12
C TYR A 198 0.95 -13.32 -19.26
N ILE A 199 0.01 -13.10 -18.33
CA ILE A 199 -0.46 -14.12 -17.38
C ILE A 199 -1.95 -13.93 -17.06
N ALA A 200 -2.61 -15.02 -16.66
CA ALA A 200 -4.06 -15.03 -16.39
C ALA A 200 -4.43 -14.40 -15.04
N VAL A 201 -4.30 -13.07 -14.93
CA VAL A 201 -4.69 -12.28 -13.75
C VAL A 201 -5.60 -11.11 -14.14
N ASN A 202 -6.50 -10.73 -13.23
CA ASN A 202 -7.49 -9.67 -13.40
C ASN A 202 -7.06 -8.33 -12.79
N ALA A 203 -6.14 -8.34 -11.84
CA ALA A 203 -5.48 -7.18 -11.28
C ALA A 203 -4.15 -7.62 -10.63
N ALA A 204 -3.29 -6.66 -10.34
CA ALA A 204 -2.09 -6.85 -9.53
C ALA A 204 -1.91 -5.68 -8.55
N THR A 205 -1.23 -5.90 -7.43
CA THR A 205 -0.99 -4.82 -6.45
C THR A 205 0.06 -3.82 -6.96
N ALA A 206 0.08 -2.64 -6.35
CA ALA A 206 1.14 -1.63 -6.56
C ALA A 206 2.37 -1.84 -5.65
N HIS A 207 2.46 -2.97 -4.94
CA HIS A 207 3.49 -3.28 -3.95
C HIS A 207 4.23 -4.59 -4.26
N PRO A 208 4.90 -4.70 -5.42
CA PRO A 208 5.73 -5.87 -5.67
C PRO A 208 6.94 -5.89 -4.74
N HIS A 209 7.46 -7.10 -4.52
CA HIS A 209 8.77 -7.30 -3.92
C HIS A 209 9.85 -7.56 -4.97
N TYR A 210 11.08 -7.21 -4.61
CA TYR A 210 12.27 -7.47 -5.41
C TYR A 210 13.18 -8.42 -4.65
N ASP A 211 13.57 -9.53 -5.27
CA ASP A 211 14.58 -10.43 -4.71
C ASP A 211 16.00 -10.02 -5.13
N ARG A 212 17.00 -10.63 -4.49
CA ARG A 212 18.42 -10.33 -4.74
C ARG A 212 18.93 -10.88 -6.06
N GLU A 213 18.21 -11.82 -6.66
CA GLU A 213 18.50 -12.38 -7.98
C GLU A 213 17.93 -11.49 -9.09
N GLY A 214 17.19 -10.43 -8.73
CA GLY A 214 16.58 -9.47 -9.63
C GLY A 214 15.20 -9.88 -10.14
N ALA A 215 14.62 -10.98 -9.63
CA ALA A 215 13.24 -11.32 -9.91
C ALA A 215 12.28 -10.41 -9.11
N THR A 216 11.09 -10.22 -9.67
CA THR A 216 10.04 -9.42 -9.05
C THR A 216 8.85 -10.31 -8.71
N TYR A 217 8.40 -10.26 -7.46
CA TYR A 217 7.20 -10.96 -7.00
C TYR A 217 6.07 -9.96 -6.81
N ASN A 218 4.84 -10.33 -7.17
CA ASN A 218 3.66 -9.53 -6.91
C ASN A 218 2.47 -10.43 -6.57
N MET A 219 1.39 -9.84 -6.09
CA MET A 219 0.10 -10.51 -5.93
C MET A 219 -0.89 -9.99 -6.97
N GLY A 220 -1.70 -10.89 -7.48
CA GLY A 220 -2.86 -10.56 -8.29
C GLY A 220 -4.00 -11.51 -7.99
N ASN A 221 -5.10 -11.41 -8.73
CA ASN A 221 -6.24 -12.30 -8.56
C ASN A 221 -6.73 -12.86 -9.90
N SER A 222 -7.44 -13.97 -9.84
CA SER A 222 -8.22 -14.50 -10.95
C SER A 222 -9.59 -14.96 -10.47
N TYR A 223 -10.59 -14.90 -11.32
CA TYR A 223 -11.92 -15.40 -11.00
C TYR A 223 -12.56 -16.13 -12.18
N GLY A 224 -13.34 -17.15 -11.88
CA GLY A 224 -14.03 -17.96 -12.88
C GLY A 224 -15.10 -18.87 -12.27
N ARG A 225 -15.49 -19.91 -13.01
CA ARG A 225 -16.51 -20.87 -12.54
C ARG A 225 -16.10 -21.60 -11.25
N SER A 226 -14.80 -21.75 -11.02
CA SER A 226 -14.22 -22.44 -9.86
C SER A 226 -14.07 -21.55 -8.63
N GLY A 227 -14.50 -20.28 -8.68
CA GLY A 227 -14.41 -19.33 -7.58
C GLY A 227 -13.40 -18.22 -7.83
N PHE A 228 -12.96 -17.60 -6.74
CA PHE A 228 -11.97 -16.52 -6.74
C PHE A 228 -10.64 -17.05 -6.19
N PHE A 229 -9.54 -16.66 -6.82
CA PHE A 229 -8.19 -17.08 -6.46
C PHE A 229 -7.27 -15.86 -6.32
N TYR A 230 -6.39 -15.90 -5.33
CA TYR A 230 -5.27 -14.98 -5.17
C TYR A 230 -4.03 -15.65 -5.76
N ASN A 231 -3.33 -14.97 -6.65
CA ASN A 231 -2.24 -15.50 -7.44
C ASN A 231 -0.93 -14.82 -7.03
N ILE A 232 0.07 -15.63 -6.68
CA ILE A 232 1.45 -15.15 -6.54
C ILE A 232 2.06 -15.10 -7.93
N ILE A 233 2.42 -13.90 -8.35
CA ILE A 233 3.05 -13.58 -9.63
C ILE A 233 4.55 -13.53 -9.42
N ARG A 234 5.32 -14.11 -10.35
CA ARG A 234 6.76 -13.91 -10.46
C ARG A 234 7.13 -13.47 -11.87
N VAL A 235 7.85 -12.36 -11.97
CA VAL A 235 8.51 -11.90 -13.20
C VAL A 235 10.01 -12.17 -13.04
N PRO A 236 10.66 -12.89 -13.99
CA PRO A 236 12.08 -13.19 -13.88
C PRO A 236 12.94 -11.93 -14.02
N PRO A 237 14.22 -11.97 -13.62
CA PRO A 237 15.17 -10.89 -13.90
C PRO A 237 15.31 -10.62 -15.42
N PRO A 238 15.88 -9.47 -15.81
CA PRO A 238 16.19 -9.22 -17.21
C PRO A 238 17.12 -10.30 -17.76
N GLY A 239 16.82 -10.80 -18.96
CA GLY A 239 17.67 -11.79 -19.62
C GLY A 239 19.02 -11.21 -20.03
N GLU A 240 20.04 -12.06 -20.21
CA GLU A 240 21.40 -11.63 -20.60
C GLU A 240 21.48 -10.93 -21.96
N LYS A 241 20.50 -11.17 -22.84
CA LYS A 241 20.41 -10.48 -24.12
C LYS A 241 19.63 -9.19 -23.93
N ALA A 242 20.28 -8.06 -24.22
CA ALA A 242 19.60 -6.77 -24.28
C ALA A 242 18.32 -6.88 -25.10
N ALA A 243 17.23 -6.30 -24.59
CA ALA A 243 15.99 -6.16 -25.33
C ALA A 243 16.31 -5.55 -26.70
N LYS A 244 15.84 -6.17 -27.77
CA LYS A 244 16.12 -5.70 -29.14
C LYS A 244 15.44 -4.36 -29.44
N GLU A 245 14.40 -4.03 -28.68
CA GLU A 245 13.54 -2.85 -28.84
C GLU A 245 13.26 -2.23 -27.46
N ASP A 246 13.14 -0.89 -27.40
CA ASP A 246 12.77 -0.14 -26.18
C ASP A 246 11.27 -0.30 -25.90
N SER A 247 10.86 -1.49 -25.45
CA SER A 247 9.46 -1.86 -25.20
C SER A 247 9.31 -2.67 -23.91
N ALA A 248 8.16 -2.53 -23.26
CA ALA A 248 7.81 -3.28 -22.06
C ALA A 248 7.84 -4.78 -22.31
N ASP A 249 8.54 -5.47 -21.44
CA ASP A 249 8.70 -6.91 -21.54
C ASP A 249 8.49 -7.59 -20.18
N LEU A 250 7.33 -8.22 -20.00
CA LEU A 250 7.08 -9.12 -18.87
C LEU A 250 7.14 -10.60 -19.30
N THR A 251 7.74 -10.92 -20.45
CA THR A 251 7.86 -12.31 -20.95
C THR A 251 8.52 -13.21 -19.91
N GLY A 252 7.96 -14.39 -19.70
CA GLY A 252 8.39 -15.32 -18.65
C GLY A 252 7.77 -15.04 -17.29
N ALA A 253 6.90 -14.02 -17.18
CA ALA A 253 6.00 -13.91 -16.04
C ALA A 253 5.18 -15.19 -15.87
N GLN A 254 5.01 -15.62 -14.62
CA GLN A 254 4.26 -16.83 -14.28
C GLN A 254 3.47 -16.63 -13.00
N VAL A 255 2.38 -17.39 -12.88
CA VAL A 255 1.70 -17.61 -11.61
C VAL A 255 2.41 -18.76 -10.90
N VAL A 256 3.12 -18.44 -9.81
CA VAL A 256 3.84 -19.42 -8.98
C VAL A 256 2.85 -20.31 -8.23
N CYS A 257 1.76 -19.71 -7.74
CA CYS A 257 0.77 -20.39 -6.94
C CYS A 257 -0.57 -19.64 -7.01
N SER A 258 -1.68 -20.38 -6.86
CA SER A 258 -3.03 -19.85 -6.73
C SER A 258 -3.67 -20.34 -5.42
N ILE A 259 -4.05 -19.41 -4.57
CA ILE A 259 -4.71 -19.65 -3.28
C ILE A 259 -6.21 -19.40 -3.48
N GLN A 260 -7.05 -20.39 -3.21
CA GLN A 260 -8.50 -20.22 -3.30
C GLN A 260 -9.01 -19.34 -2.15
N ALA A 261 -9.88 -18.37 -2.47
CA ALA A 261 -10.51 -17.53 -1.47
C ALA A 261 -11.41 -18.33 -0.53
N SER A 262 -11.25 -18.06 0.78
CA SER A 262 -12.05 -18.67 1.85
C SER A 262 -13.56 -18.48 1.62
N GLU A 263 -13.95 -17.31 1.10
CA GLU A 263 -15.31 -17.01 0.66
C GLU A 263 -15.29 -16.45 -0.77
N SER A 264 -15.40 -17.33 -1.78
CA SER A 264 -15.31 -16.94 -3.20
C SER A 264 -16.31 -15.88 -3.68
N ARG A 265 -17.42 -15.63 -2.97
CA ARG A 265 -18.40 -14.56 -3.30
C ARG A 265 -18.08 -13.23 -2.63
N LYS A 266 -17.23 -13.25 -1.61
CA LYS A 266 -16.76 -12.11 -0.84
C LYS A 266 -15.25 -12.27 -0.59
N PRO A 267 -14.42 -12.26 -1.64
CA PRO A 267 -12.98 -12.34 -1.46
C PRO A 267 -12.47 -11.14 -0.66
N SER A 268 -11.31 -11.32 -0.06
CA SER A 268 -10.59 -10.28 0.67
C SER A 268 -10.00 -9.25 -0.29
N TYR A 269 -10.06 -7.97 0.10
CA TYR A 269 -9.20 -6.93 -0.43
C TYR A 269 -7.81 -7.03 0.19
N TYR A 270 -6.77 -6.85 -0.63
CA TYR A 270 -5.38 -6.90 -0.22
C TYR A 270 -4.59 -5.85 -0.99
N HIS A 271 -3.68 -5.17 -0.29
CA HIS A 271 -2.88 -4.07 -0.82
C HIS A 271 -1.41 -4.47 -1.02
N SER A 272 -0.91 -5.33 -0.15
CA SER A 272 0.44 -5.91 -0.22
C SER A 272 0.43 -7.35 0.32
N PHE A 273 1.60 -7.96 0.40
CA PHE A 273 1.79 -9.33 0.88
C PHE A 273 3.16 -9.46 1.52
N VAL A 274 3.34 -10.46 2.38
CA VAL A 274 4.58 -10.64 3.12
C VAL A 274 5.56 -11.50 2.33
N MET A 275 6.85 -11.14 2.29
CA MET A 275 7.90 -11.96 1.69
C MET A 275 9.17 -12.04 2.56
N SER A 276 9.66 -13.27 2.74
CA SER A 276 10.97 -13.61 3.32
C SER A 276 11.90 -14.22 2.26
N GLU A 277 13.07 -14.74 2.65
CA GLU A 277 13.97 -15.42 1.70
C GLU A 277 13.32 -16.64 1.02
N ASN A 278 12.56 -17.45 1.76
CA ASN A 278 12.00 -18.71 1.25
C ASN A 278 10.48 -18.74 1.21
N TYR A 279 9.80 -17.83 1.89
CA TYR A 279 8.34 -17.88 2.04
C TYR A 279 7.65 -16.59 1.61
N ILE A 280 6.45 -16.76 1.06
CA ILE A 280 5.45 -15.70 0.87
C ILE A 280 4.28 -15.99 1.80
N VAL A 281 3.73 -14.95 2.43
CA VAL A 281 2.47 -15.05 3.17
C VAL A 281 1.45 -14.10 2.58
N PHE A 282 0.34 -14.67 2.11
CA PHE A 282 -0.84 -13.91 1.73
C PHE A 282 -1.74 -13.70 2.94
N VAL A 283 -2.06 -12.44 3.23
CA VAL A 283 -2.90 -12.03 4.36
C VAL A 283 -4.34 -11.85 3.88
N GLU A 284 -5.19 -12.84 4.13
CA GLU A 284 -6.62 -12.77 3.83
C GLU A 284 -7.36 -12.08 4.97
N GLN A 285 -7.46 -10.75 4.89
CA GLN A 285 -8.03 -9.87 5.90
C GLN A 285 -9.56 -9.69 5.79
N PRO A 286 -10.24 -9.14 6.82
CA PRO A 286 -11.71 -9.04 6.89
C PRO A 286 -12.32 -7.90 6.05
N ILE A 287 -11.59 -7.34 5.10
CA ILE A 287 -12.15 -6.39 4.13
C ILE A 287 -12.71 -7.17 2.95
N LYS A 288 -14.02 -7.33 2.91
CA LYS A 288 -14.72 -8.16 1.93
C LYS A 288 -15.13 -7.34 0.70
N LEU A 289 -14.92 -7.90 -0.48
CA LEU A 289 -15.39 -7.40 -1.77
C LEU A 289 -16.67 -8.12 -2.18
N ASP A 290 -17.84 -7.52 -1.98
CA ASP A 290 -19.11 -8.18 -2.30
C ASP A 290 -19.37 -8.20 -3.82
N LEU A 291 -19.07 -9.34 -4.45
CA LEU A 291 -19.19 -9.51 -5.91
C LEU A 291 -20.64 -9.46 -6.41
N LEU A 292 -21.62 -9.80 -5.57
CA LEU A 292 -23.04 -9.69 -5.93
C LEU A 292 -23.47 -8.23 -5.90
N LYS A 293 -23.06 -7.46 -4.88
CA LYS A 293 -23.25 -6.01 -4.87
C LYS A 293 -22.56 -5.36 -6.05
N PHE A 294 -21.35 -5.76 -6.42
CA PHE A 294 -20.67 -5.25 -7.60
C PHE A 294 -21.52 -5.40 -8.87
N MET A 295 -22.05 -6.61 -9.12
CA MET A 295 -22.92 -6.86 -10.27
C MET A 295 -24.21 -6.02 -10.24
N LEU A 296 -24.84 -5.87 -9.07
CA LEU A 296 -26.05 -5.06 -8.90
C LEU A 296 -25.77 -3.55 -9.03
N PHE A 297 -24.67 -3.08 -8.44
CA PHE A 297 -24.26 -1.67 -8.41
C PHE A 297 -23.81 -1.19 -9.77
N ARG A 298 -23.27 -2.08 -10.61
CA ARG A 298 -23.06 -1.81 -12.03
C ARG A 298 -24.35 -1.46 -12.77
N ILE A 299 -25.45 -2.17 -12.47
CA ILE A 299 -26.76 -1.87 -13.07
C ILE A 299 -27.32 -0.55 -12.51
N ALA A 300 -27.15 -0.32 -11.21
CA ALA A 300 -27.66 0.84 -10.49
C ALA A 300 -26.82 2.12 -10.63
N GLY A 301 -25.62 2.05 -11.21
CA GLY A 301 -24.69 3.18 -11.28
C GLY A 301 -24.21 3.63 -9.90
N LYS A 302 -23.62 2.73 -9.10
CA LYS A 302 -22.91 3.07 -7.84
C LYS A 302 -21.40 2.77 -7.97
N SER A 303 -20.55 3.54 -7.28
CA SER A 303 -19.09 3.45 -7.36
C SER A 303 -18.49 2.24 -6.63
N PHE A 304 -17.24 1.91 -6.97
CA PHE A 304 -16.57 0.67 -6.57
C PHE A 304 -16.33 0.58 -5.06
N HIS A 305 -15.87 1.65 -4.39
CA HIS A 305 -15.61 1.62 -2.94
C HIS A 305 -16.79 1.11 -2.09
N LYS A 306 -18.04 1.27 -2.58
CA LYS A 306 -19.26 0.81 -1.90
C LYS A 306 -19.46 -0.71 -1.89
N ILE A 307 -18.60 -1.46 -2.57
CA ILE A 307 -18.59 -2.94 -2.53
C ILE A 307 -17.68 -3.49 -1.43
N MET A 308 -16.80 -2.64 -0.88
CA MET A 308 -15.89 -2.99 0.21
C MET A 308 -16.65 -2.89 1.54
N SER A 309 -16.46 -3.87 2.41
CA SER A 309 -16.99 -3.81 3.78
C SER A 309 -16.09 -4.56 4.75
N TRP A 310 -15.86 -3.97 5.92
CA TRP A 310 -15.23 -4.63 7.04
C TRP A 310 -16.19 -5.64 7.68
N ASP A 311 -15.73 -6.88 7.89
CA ASP A 311 -16.47 -7.93 8.60
C ASP A 311 -15.73 -8.35 9.89
N PRO A 312 -16.06 -7.76 11.05
CA PRO A 312 -15.36 -8.03 12.31
C PRO A 312 -15.59 -9.44 12.86
N GLN A 313 -16.50 -10.22 12.28
CA GLN A 313 -16.72 -11.62 12.69
C GLN A 313 -15.77 -12.59 11.98
N CYS A 314 -15.09 -12.14 10.93
CA CYS A 314 -14.10 -12.91 10.19
C CYS A 314 -12.71 -12.71 10.81
N GLU A 315 -12.09 -13.81 11.23
CA GLU A 315 -10.65 -13.82 11.56
C GLU A 315 -9.80 -13.51 10.32
N THR A 316 -8.57 -13.06 10.57
CA THR A 316 -7.57 -12.90 9.50
C THR A 316 -6.82 -14.20 9.31
N ILE A 317 -6.66 -14.63 8.05
CA ILE A 317 -5.98 -15.89 7.70
C ILE A 317 -4.66 -15.57 7.01
N PHE A 318 -3.57 -16.15 7.48
CA PHE A 318 -2.26 -16.10 6.85
C PHE A 318 -2.02 -17.39 6.07
N HIS A 319 -1.93 -17.29 4.75
CA HIS A 319 -1.63 -18.42 3.87
C HIS A 319 -0.14 -18.44 3.57
N LEU A 320 0.57 -19.41 4.14
CA LEU A 320 2.01 -19.60 3.94
C LEU A 320 2.27 -20.39 2.65
N VAL A 321 3.18 -19.88 1.83
CA VAL A 321 3.59 -20.50 0.56
C VAL A 321 5.11 -20.55 0.49
N ASN A 322 5.66 -21.71 0.12
CA ASN A 322 7.07 -21.80 -0.25
C ASN A 322 7.27 -21.09 -1.59
N ARG A 323 8.06 -20.01 -1.58
CA ARG A 323 8.23 -19.11 -2.73
C ARG A 323 8.86 -19.79 -3.95
N HIS A 324 9.68 -20.81 -3.71
CA HIS A 324 10.46 -21.48 -4.76
C HIS A 324 9.66 -22.60 -5.43
N THR A 325 8.87 -23.34 -4.65
CA THR A 325 8.08 -24.47 -5.16
C THR A 325 6.62 -24.11 -5.49
N GLY A 326 6.11 -23.02 -4.93
CA GLY A 326 4.69 -22.65 -4.99
C GLY A 326 3.79 -23.50 -4.09
N GLU A 327 4.37 -24.38 -3.26
CA GLU A 327 3.63 -25.23 -2.35
C GLU A 327 2.96 -24.41 -1.24
N VAL A 328 1.64 -24.56 -1.12
CA VAL A 328 0.84 -23.92 -0.06
C VAL A 328 0.84 -24.82 1.15
N SER A 329 1.18 -24.27 2.31
CA SER A 329 1.04 -24.95 3.60
C SER A 329 -0.40 -25.37 3.83
N GLU A 330 -0.61 -26.63 4.22
CA GLU A 330 -1.93 -27.13 4.64
C GLU A 330 -2.38 -26.52 5.97
N VAL A 331 -1.42 -26.13 6.82
CA VAL A 331 -1.66 -25.46 8.10
C VAL A 331 -2.32 -24.11 7.85
N LYS A 332 -3.40 -23.82 8.57
CA LYS A 332 -4.05 -22.51 8.56
C LYS A 332 -3.64 -21.72 9.78
N TYR A 333 -3.09 -20.54 9.53
CA TYR A 333 -2.65 -19.61 10.56
C TYR A 333 -3.67 -18.49 10.69
N HIS A 334 -4.19 -18.29 11.88
CA HIS A 334 -5.30 -17.40 12.19
C HIS A 334 -4.87 -16.34 13.21
N THR A 335 -5.51 -15.18 13.17
CA THR A 335 -5.46 -14.18 14.24
C THR A 335 -6.82 -13.51 14.38
N ALA A 336 -7.02 -12.78 15.48
CA ALA A 336 -8.11 -11.82 15.62
C ALA A 336 -8.23 -10.92 14.37
N PRO A 337 -9.44 -10.44 14.03
CA PRO A 337 -9.65 -9.53 12.89
C PRO A 337 -8.65 -8.38 12.93
N MET A 338 -7.92 -8.17 11.83
CA MET A 338 -6.98 -7.06 11.70
C MET A 338 -7.02 -6.50 10.27
N PHE A 339 -6.64 -5.23 10.14
CA PHE A 339 -6.47 -4.56 8.87
C PHE A 339 -4.98 -4.28 8.64
N THR A 340 -4.50 -4.43 7.41
CA THR A 340 -3.15 -4.01 7.02
C THR A 340 -3.15 -3.54 5.57
N LEU A 341 -2.42 -2.46 5.30
CA LEU A 341 -2.07 -2.03 3.96
C LEU A 341 -0.63 -2.43 3.64
N HIS A 342 0.30 -2.11 4.55
CA HIS A 342 1.73 -2.27 4.33
C HIS A 342 2.36 -3.21 5.34
N GLN A 343 3.11 -4.18 4.83
CA GLN A 343 4.13 -4.85 5.63
C GLN A 343 5.30 -3.91 5.92
N ILE A 344 6.05 -4.20 6.98
CA ILE A 344 7.33 -3.56 7.28
C ILE A 344 8.47 -4.44 6.74
N ASN A 345 8.58 -5.67 7.24
CA ASN A 345 9.55 -6.68 6.78
C ASN A 345 9.14 -8.07 7.28
N ALA A 346 9.77 -9.12 6.75
CA ALA A 346 9.69 -10.46 7.31
C ALA A 346 11.00 -11.22 7.15
N PHE A 347 11.28 -12.16 8.04
CA PHE A 347 12.49 -12.97 8.01
C PHE A 347 12.32 -14.29 8.73
N GLU A 348 13.17 -15.25 8.38
CA GLU A 348 13.18 -16.58 8.98
C GLU A 348 14.20 -16.64 10.14
N ASP A 349 13.80 -17.21 11.27
CA ASP A 349 14.66 -17.40 12.46
C ASP A 349 14.33 -18.72 13.14
N ASN A 350 15.30 -19.64 13.19
CA ASN A 350 15.25 -20.91 13.93
C ASN A 350 13.93 -21.72 13.76
N GLY A 351 13.43 -21.83 12.53
CA GLY A 351 12.21 -22.58 12.22
C GLY A 351 10.91 -21.78 12.35
N PHE A 352 11.00 -20.47 12.53
CA PHE A 352 9.88 -19.54 12.52
C PHE A 352 10.02 -18.52 11.39
N LEU A 353 8.87 -18.01 10.94
CA LEU A 353 8.78 -16.81 10.12
C LEU A 353 8.29 -15.65 10.99
N VAL A 354 9.13 -14.64 11.16
CA VAL A 354 8.81 -13.38 11.85
C VAL A 354 8.29 -12.38 10.83
N MET A 355 7.15 -11.76 11.10
CA MET A 355 6.47 -10.84 10.19
C MET A 355 6.09 -9.56 10.93
N ASP A 356 6.54 -8.42 10.43
CA ASP A 356 6.24 -7.10 10.99
C ASP A 356 5.38 -6.31 9.99
N MET A 357 4.28 -5.73 10.46
CA MET A 357 3.28 -5.06 9.61
C MET A 357 2.66 -3.83 10.31
N CYS A 358 2.16 -2.89 9.52
CA CYS A 358 1.32 -1.78 9.99
C CYS A 358 -0.12 -2.27 10.12
N CYS A 359 -0.60 -2.44 11.36
CA CYS A 359 -1.87 -3.11 11.61
C CYS A 359 -2.89 -2.21 12.32
N GLY A 360 -4.09 -2.14 11.76
CA GLY A 360 -5.28 -1.55 12.38
C GLY A 360 -6.22 -2.61 12.97
N ASP A 361 -7.11 -2.18 13.87
CA ASP A 361 -8.14 -3.03 14.48
C ASP A 361 -9.44 -3.10 13.67
N ASP A 362 -9.59 -2.24 12.67
CA ASP A 362 -10.67 -2.26 11.70
C ASP A 362 -10.23 -1.68 10.35
N GLY A 363 -11.00 -1.97 9.30
CA GLY A 363 -10.72 -1.58 7.92
C GLY A 363 -11.61 -0.46 7.39
N GLU A 364 -12.21 0.36 8.26
CA GLU A 364 -13.16 1.41 7.84
C GLU A 364 -12.47 2.62 7.23
N VAL A 365 -11.17 2.82 7.52
CA VAL A 365 -10.37 3.98 7.10
C VAL A 365 -10.40 4.26 5.60
N ILE A 366 -10.49 3.23 4.74
CA ILE A 366 -10.54 3.41 3.28
C ILE A 366 -11.77 4.23 2.86
N ALA A 367 -12.91 4.05 3.55
CA ALA A 367 -14.14 4.77 3.22
C ALA A 367 -14.10 6.25 3.62
N ASP A 368 -13.19 6.63 4.53
CA ASP A 368 -13.11 7.99 5.08
C ASP A 368 -12.34 8.96 4.19
N PHE A 369 -11.56 8.47 3.21
CA PHE A 369 -10.72 9.26 2.29
C PHE A 369 -11.50 9.92 1.13
N THR A 370 -12.74 10.32 1.39
CA THR A 370 -13.53 11.15 0.47
C THR A 370 -12.96 12.57 0.41
N LEU A 371 -13.03 13.20 -0.77
CA LEU A 371 -12.62 14.61 -0.92
C LEU A 371 -13.50 15.57 -0.14
N GLU A 372 -14.75 15.19 0.17
CA GLU A 372 -15.61 15.95 1.08
C GLU A 372 -15.01 15.99 2.49
N ASN A 373 -14.61 14.84 3.03
CA ASN A 373 -13.98 14.77 4.35
C ASN A 373 -12.62 15.47 4.38
N LEU A 374 -11.78 15.27 3.36
CA LEU A 374 -10.44 15.85 3.30
C LEU A 374 -10.44 17.36 3.07
N ARG A 375 -11.55 17.93 2.56
CA ARG A 375 -11.70 19.38 2.32
C ARG A 375 -12.48 20.09 3.43
N ARG A 376 -12.69 19.45 4.58
CA ARG A 376 -13.30 20.08 5.75
C ARG A 376 -12.45 21.25 6.26
N ASP A 377 -13.13 22.18 6.91
CA ASP A 377 -12.48 23.31 7.57
C ASP A 377 -11.64 22.85 8.78
N ALA A 378 -10.74 23.70 9.22
CA ALA A 378 -9.87 23.42 10.36
C ALA A 378 -10.65 23.34 11.69
N GLY A 379 -9.98 22.82 12.73
CA GLY A 379 -10.53 22.74 14.08
C GLY A 379 -11.64 21.69 14.19
N GLU A 380 -12.74 22.03 14.85
CA GLU A 380 -13.77 21.06 15.24
C GLU A 380 -14.26 20.20 14.07
N GLU A 381 -14.37 20.74 12.85
CA GLU A 381 -14.82 20.00 11.66
C GLU A 381 -13.88 18.85 11.24
N MET A 382 -12.57 19.10 11.32
CA MET A 382 -11.51 18.13 11.06
C MET A 382 -11.33 17.18 12.25
N ASP A 383 -11.40 17.72 13.47
CA ASP A 383 -11.28 16.97 14.72
C ASP A 383 -12.48 16.05 15.00
N LYS A 384 -13.61 16.24 14.30
CA LYS A 384 -14.91 15.61 14.58
C LYS A 384 -14.73 14.16 15.01
N VAL A 385 -15.45 13.79 16.08
CA VAL A 385 -15.51 12.41 16.61
C VAL A 385 -15.92 11.42 15.52
N ASP A 386 -16.64 11.87 14.50
CA ASP A 386 -17.06 11.07 13.33
C ASP A 386 -16.14 11.23 12.09
N PHE A 387 -14.91 11.74 12.26
CA PHE A 387 -13.88 11.73 11.21
C PHE A 387 -12.49 11.39 11.76
N TYR A 388 -11.57 12.35 11.95
CA TYR A 388 -10.18 12.02 12.31
C TYR A 388 -10.08 11.19 13.60
N ASN A 389 -10.87 11.56 14.61
CA ASN A 389 -10.81 10.92 15.92
C ASN A 389 -11.53 9.54 15.97
N SER A 390 -12.38 9.20 14.98
CA SER A 390 -12.95 7.85 14.81
C SER A 390 -12.08 6.91 14.00
N MET A 391 -11.17 7.44 13.17
CA MET A 391 -10.33 6.63 12.29
C MET A 391 -9.53 5.59 13.06
N CYS A 392 -9.35 4.44 12.43
CA CYS A 392 -8.45 3.40 12.91
C CYS A 392 -7.01 3.94 13.02
N ARG A 393 -6.25 3.40 13.97
CA ARG A 393 -4.84 3.75 14.17
C ARG A 393 -4.00 2.52 13.84
N ASN A 394 -3.15 2.64 12.84
CA ASN A 394 -2.26 1.55 12.47
C ASN A 394 -1.04 1.57 13.40
N LEU A 395 -0.71 0.42 13.98
CA LEU A 395 0.41 0.23 14.90
C LEU A 395 1.33 -0.88 14.38
N PRO A 396 2.65 -0.81 14.61
CA PRO A 396 3.58 -1.82 14.13
C PRO A 396 3.43 -3.09 14.99
N ARG A 397 2.97 -4.18 14.38
CA ARG A 397 2.74 -5.46 15.03
C ARG A 397 3.63 -6.55 14.46
N ARG A 398 4.17 -7.38 15.34
CA ARG A 398 4.97 -8.56 15.02
C ARG A 398 4.18 -9.84 15.25
N TYR A 399 4.09 -10.67 14.23
CA TYR A 399 3.57 -12.03 14.28
C TYR A 399 4.71 -13.02 14.08
N VAL A 400 4.64 -14.17 14.76
CA VAL A 400 5.67 -15.21 14.68
C VAL A 400 5.02 -16.55 14.37
N LEU A 401 5.26 -17.03 13.15
CA LEU A 401 4.63 -18.21 12.57
C LEU A 401 5.59 -19.41 12.63
N PRO A 402 5.22 -20.56 13.24
CA PRO A 402 6.03 -21.77 13.19
C PRO A 402 6.00 -22.40 11.79
N LEU A 403 7.17 -22.64 11.17
CA LEU A 403 7.24 -23.20 9.81
C LEU A 403 6.98 -24.71 9.77
N LYS A 404 7.21 -25.41 10.88
CA LYS A 404 6.95 -26.85 11.01
C LYS A 404 5.84 -27.08 12.02
N VAL A 405 4.70 -27.55 11.54
CA VAL A 405 3.57 -28.00 12.35
C VAL A 405 3.10 -29.34 11.78
N ASP A 406 3.15 -30.37 12.61
CA ASP A 406 2.82 -31.75 12.28
C ASP A 406 1.99 -32.40 13.40
N GLU A 407 1.64 -33.69 13.25
CA GLU A 407 0.85 -34.44 14.24
C GLU A 407 1.53 -34.58 15.61
N GLU A 408 2.85 -34.38 15.69
CA GLU A 408 3.61 -34.45 16.95
C GLU A 408 3.66 -33.09 17.67
N THR A 409 3.13 -32.03 17.05
CA THR A 409 3.18 -30.67 17.60
C THR A 409 2.31 -30.55 18.85
N PRO A 410 2.85 -30.06 20.00
CA PRO A 410 2.09 -29.98 21.24
C PRO A 410 0.86 -29.07 21.15
N LEU A 411 -0.31 -29.62 21.46
CA LEU A 411 -1.57 -28.87 21.55
C LEU A 411 -1.59 -27.93 22.76
N ASP A 412 -2.32 -26.81 22.62
CA ASP A 412 -2.61 -25.85 23.69
C ASP A 412 -1.36 -25.21 24.35
N GLN A 413 -0.22 -25.23 23.66
CA GLN A 413 1.02 -24.62 24.11
C GLN A 413 1.47 -23.52 23.16
N ASN A 414 2.14 -22.50 23.72
CA ASN A 414 2.81 -21.51 22.88
C ASN A 414 4.01 -22.17 22.17
N LEU A 415 3.92 -22.24 20.85
CA LEU A 415 4.94 -22.79 19.96
C LEU A 415 6.11 -21.83 19.73
N VAL A 416 5.95 -20.53 20.01
CA VAL A 416 7.03 -19.54 19.85
C VAL A 416 8.07 -19.76 20.95
N THR A 417 9.21 -20.33 20.57
CA THR A 417 10.35 -20.62 21.47
C THR A 417 11.48 -19.60 21.38
N LEU A 418 11.37 -18.62 20.47
CA LEU A 418 12.37 -17.57 20.30
C LEU A 418 12.45 -16.68 21.56
N PRO A 419 13.65 -16.42 22.10
CA PRO A 419 13.81 -15.60 23.29
C PRO A 419 13.45 -14.13 23.00
N ASN A 420 12.83 -13.46 23.96
CA ASN A 420 12.46 -12.04 23.92
C ASN A 420 11.32 -11.66 22.94
N TYR A 421 10.65 -12.64 22.32
CA TYR A 421 9.43 -12.40 21.55
C TYR A 421 8.21 -12.50 22.47
N LYS A 422 7.28 -11.54 22.34
CA LYS A 422 6.01 -11.55 23.10
C LYS A 422 4.84 -12.14 22.30
N ALA A 423 4.99 -12.26 20.98
CA ALA A 423 4.02 -12.91 20.11
C ALA A 423 3.90 -14.39 20.48
N THR A 424 2.70 -14.95 20.39
CA THR A 424 2.45 -16.37 20.66
C THR A 424 1.80 -17.04 19.47
N SER A 425 2.03 -18.34 19.32
CA SER A 425 1.35 -19.19 18.35
C SER A 425 0.89 -20.44 19.07
N THR A 426 -0.41 -20.64 19.21
CA THR A 426 -0.99 -21.79 19.90
C THR A 426 -1.81 -22.61 18.93
N ILE A 427 -1.61 -23.92 18.96
CA ILE A 427 -2.33 -24.85 18.11
C ILE A 427 -3.50 -25.48 18.87
N LEU A 428 -4.71 -25.37 18.32
CA LEU A 428 -5.93 -25.97 18.87
C LEU A 428 -6.35 -27.23 18.09
N THR A 429 -6.00 -27.31 16.79
CA THR A 429 -6.21 -28.46 15.87
C THR A 429 -5.15 -28.43 14.75
N LEU A 430 -5.48 -28.52 13.45
CA LEU A 430 -4.55 -28.14 12.34
C LEU A 430 -4.55 -26.62 12.07
N GLN A 431 -5.08 -25.86 13.02
CA GLN A 431 -5.15 -24.41 12.99
C GLN A 431 -4.25 -23.84 14.08
N VAL A 432 -3.36 -22.95 13.67
CA VAL A 432 -2.49 -22.18 14.58
C VAL A 432 -3.15 -20.83 14.79
N TYR A 433 -3.48 -20.50 16.02
CA TYR A 433 -3.94 -19.17 16.40
C TYR A 433 -2.74 -18.35 16.90
N MET A 434 -2.51 -17.21 16.27
CA MET A 434 -1.41 -16.32 16.53
C MET A 434 -1.89 -15.08 17.27
N THR A 435 -1.12 -14.65 18.27
CA THR A 435 -1.19 -13.31 18.85
C THR A 435 0.01 -12.49 18.41
N HIS A 436 -0.07 -11.18 18.53
CA HIS A 436 0.99 -10.28 18.12
C HIS A 436 1.75 -9.68 19.30
N GLU A 437 2.96 -9.23 18.99
CA GLU A 437 3.73 -8.30 19.81
C GLU A 437 3.62 -6.89 19.24
N GLU A 438 3.39 -5.89 20.10
CA GLU A 438 3.51 -4.48 19.73
C GLU A 438 5.00 -4.10 19.64
N LEU A 439 5.42 -3.52 18.51
CA LEU A 439 6.81 -3.09 18.26
C LEU A 439 7.07 -1.63 18.63
N HIS A 440 6.32 -1.11 19.61
CA HIS A 440 6.38 0.28 20.02
C HIS A 440 6.17 0.41 21.53
N ASP A 441 6.58 1.54 22.09
CA ASP A 441 6.16 2.00 23.41
C ASP A 441 5.02 3.03 23.31
N ASP A 442 4.55 3.57 24.43
CA ASP A 442 3.42 4.50 24.43
C ASP A 442 3.74 5.87 23.80
N GLU A 443 5.02 6.18 23.51
CA GLU A 443 5.40 7.43 22.85
C GLU A 443 4.82 7.50 21.43
N LEU A 444 4.79 6.37 20.70
CA LEU A 444 4.24 6.31 19.34
C LEU A 444 2.77 6.78 19.29
N LEU A 445 2.00 6.54 20.35
CA LEU A 445 0.58 6.89 20.41
C LEU A 445 0.37 8.41 20.28
N GLN A 446 1.35 9.24 20.65
CA GLN A 446 1.31 10.70 20.51
C GLN A 446 1.39 11.18 19.04
N TYR A 447 1.72 10.27 18.13
CA TYR A 447 1.85 10.51 16.69
C TYR A 447 0.76 9.79 15.89
N GLY A 448 -0.32 9.34 16.54
CA GLY A 448 -1.50 8.81 15.85
C GLY A 448 -1.28 7.48 15.12
N GLY A 449 -0.29 6.70 15.57
CA GLY A 449 0.14 5.48 14.90
C GLY A 449 1.13 5.73 13.77
N LEU A 450 1.30 4.75 12.89
CA LEU A 450 2.20 4.86 11.75
C LEU A 450 1.71 4.11 10.52
N GLU A 451 2.19 4.55 9.37
CA GLU A 451 1.99 3.91 8.07
C GLU A 451 3.16 4.30 7.12
N PHE A 452 3.13 3.80 5.88
CA PHE A 452 4.20 4.00 4.88
C PHE A 452 5.59 3.55 5.39
N PRO A 453 5.73 2.29 5.84
CA PRO A 453 7.00 1.79 6.36
C PRO A 453 8.02 1.58 5.25
N GLN A 454 9.28 1.90 5.55
CA GLN A 454 10.43 1.72 4.67
C GLN A 454 11.61 1.21 5.50
N ILE A 455 12.45 0.38 4.89
CA ILE A 455 13.65 -0.19 5.51
C ILE A 455 14.86 0.04 4.59
N ASN A 456 16.05 -0.37 5.03
CA ASN A 456 17.17 -0.61 4.11
C ASN A 456 16.87 -1.87 3.26
N TYR A 457 15.97 -1.70 2.28
CA TYR A 457 15.32 -2.79 1.58
C TYR A 457 16.31 -3.69 0.84
N ASP A 458 17.26 -3.11 0.10
CA ASP A 458 18.24 -3.87 -0.69
C ASP A 458 19.08 -4.83 0.16
N GLN A 459 19.41 -4.43 1.40
CA GLN A 459 20.27 -5.23 2.28
C GLN A 459 19.49 -6.08 3.30
N HIS A 460 18.27 -5.67 3.68
CA HIS A 460 17.55 -6.27 4.82
C HIS A 460 16.14 -6.80 4.50
N ASN A 461 15.57 -6.56 3.31
CA ASN A 461 14.31 -7.18 2.93
C ASN A 461 14.45 -8.72 2.96
N GLY A 462 13.53 -9.38 3.63
CA GLY A 462 13.53 -10.83 3.79
C GLY A 462 14.49 -11.37 4.86
N ARG A 463 15.21 -10.50 5.59
CA ARG A 463 16.27 -10.85 6.54
C ARG A 463 16.12 -10.15 7.89
N PRO A 464 16.79 -10.66 8.95
CA PRO A 464 16.86 -9.95 10.22
C PRO A 464 17.31 -8.50 10.04
N TYR A 465 16.64 -7.61 10.74
CA TYR A 465 16.79 -6.16 10.62
C TYR A 465 16.48 -5.50 11.97
N ARG A 466 16.90 -4.25 12.14
CA ARG A 466 16.74 -3.50 13.38
C ARG A 466 15.95 -2.20 13.20
N TYR A 467 16.04 -1.55 12.04
CA TYR A 467 15.49 -0.22 11.84
C TYR A 467 14.49 -0.18 10.70
N PHE A 468 13.37 0.50 10.95
CA PHE A 468 12.49 0.96 9.88
C PHE A 468 12.15 2.44 10.08
N TYR A 469 11.74 3.05 8.99
CA TYR A 469 11.29 4.44 8.90
C TYR A 469 9.82 4.44 8.51
N ALA A 470 9.05 5.39 9.00
CA ALA A 470 7.62 5.47 8.71
C ALA A 470 7.11 6.90 8.80
N CYS A 471 5.87 7.10 8.36
CA CYS A 471 5.09 8.29 8.58
C CYS A 471 4.24 8.14 9.86
N GLY A 472 4.23 9.16 10.73
CA GLY A 472 3.25 9.26 11.82
C GLY A 472 1.97 9.96 11.35
N PHE A 473 0.83 9.55 11.89
CA PHE A 473 -0.52 9.97 11.50
C PHE A 473 -1.26 10.75 12.61
N GLY A 474 -0.58 11.76 13.16
CA GLY A 474 -1.18 12.75 14.05
C GLY A 474 -2.22 13.65 13.37
N HIS A 475 -2.44 13.44 12.06
CA HIS A 475 -3.45 14.05 11.20
C HIS A 475 -3.94 13.00 10.18
N VAL A 476 -4.97 13.29 9.35
CA VAL A 476 -5.48 12.39 8.31
C VAL A 476 -4.41 12.06 7.25
N PHE A 477 -3.52 13.01 6.98
CA PHE A 477 -2.27 12.77 6.29
C PHE A 477 -1.11 12.75 7.28
N SER A 478 0.05 12.26 6.84
CA SER A 478 1.18 12.18 7.75
C SER A 478 1.65 13.57 8.18
N ASP A 479 1.97 13.72 9.45
CA ASP A 479 2.38 14.98 10.07
C ASP A 479 3.78 14.89 10.71
N SER A 480 4.38 13.70 10.65
CA SER A 480 5.67 13.40 11.24
C SER A 480 6.38 12.28 10.50
N LEU A 481 7.71 12.29 10.55
CA LEU A 481 8.54 11.17 10.15
C LEU A 481 9.03 10.48 11.42
N LEU A 482 9.13 9.16 11.36
CA LEU A 482 9.50 8.28 12.46
C LEU A 482 10.65 7.39 12.02
N LYS A 483 11.60 7.15 12.94
CA LYS A 483 12.54 6.04 12.88
C LYS A 483 12.29 5.16 14.09
N MET A 484 12.18 3.86 13.89
CA MET A 484 11.84 2.88 14.92
C MET A 484 12.97 1.85 15.04
N ASP A 485 13.37 1.53 16.26
CA ASP A 485 14.26 0.41 16.59
C ASP A 485 13.42 -0.79 17.04
N VAL A 486 13.36 -1.88 16.27
CA VAL A 486 12.49 -3.02 16.60
C VAL A 486 13.00 -3.85 17.79
N HIS A 487 14.24 -3.65 18.22
CA HIS A 487 14.79 -4.34 19.39
C HIS A 487 14.49 -3.59 20.68
N THR A 488 14.72 -2.27 20.69
CA THR A 488 14.51 -1.44 21.90
C THR A 488 13.10 -0.86 21.99
N LYS A 489 12.39 -0.79 20.86
CA LYS A 489 11.09 -0.11 20.66
C LYS A 489 11.16 1.41 20.82
N GLU A 490 12.36 1.95 20.92
CA GLU A 490 12.60 3.39 20.95
C GLU A 490 12.34 4.00 19.56
N LEU A 491 11.84 5.23 19.57
CA LEU A 491 11.55 5.97 18.36
C LEU A 491 12.31 7.30 18.32
N LYS A 492 12.59 7.77 17.11
CA LYS A 492 13.05 9.14 16.84
C LYS A 492 12.07 9.83 15.92
N VAL A 493 11.83 11.11 16.14
CA VAL A 493 10.80 11.87 15.43
C VAL A 493 11.35 13.13 14.80
N TRP A 494 10.91 13.38 13.57
CA TRP A 494 10.96 14.69 12.95
C TRP A 494 9.51 15.17 12.74
N ARG A 495 9.13 16.27 13.39
CA ARG A 495 7.77 16.82 13.35
C ARG A 495 7.81 18.34 13.51
N TYR A 496 7.06 19.04 12.67
CA TYR A 496 6.86 20.48 12.78
C TYR A 496 5.41 20.84 12.44
N PRO A 497 4.74 21.70 13.23
CA PRO A 497 3.36 22.08 12.96
C PRO A 497 3.15 22.65 11.54
N GLY A 498 2.11 22.15 10.87
CA GLY A 498 1.71 22.53 9.52
C GLY A 498 2.63 22.03 8.41
N LEU A 499 3.51 21.07 8.69
CA LEU A 499 4.30 20.36 7.70
C LEU A 499 3.81 18.92 7.60
N PHE A 500 3.57 18.46 6.38
CA PHE A 500 3.02 17.15 6.07
C PHE A 500 4.07 16.39 5.25
N PRO A 501 4.90 15.56 5.90
CA PRO A 501 5.85 14.73 5.19
C PRO A 501 5.16 13.77 4.23
N SER A 502 5.94 13.21 3.34
CA SER A 502 5.55 12.10 2.50
C SER A 502 6.40 10.87 2.87
N GLU A 503 6.07 9.70 2.31
CA GLU A 503 6.77 8.43 2.61
C GLU A 503 8.31 8.60 2.67
N PRO A 504 8.97 8.22 3.78
CA PRO A 504 10.40 8.35 3.97
C PRO A 504 11.18 7.26 3.21
N VAL A 505 11.92 7.61 2.17
CA VAL A 505 12.73 6.65 1.41
C VAL A 505 14.17 6.64 1.91
N PHE A 506 14.64 5.47 2.36
CA PHE A 506 16.02 5.27 2.78
C PHE A 506 16.96 5.14 1.56
N VAL A 507 18.13 5.79 1.64
CA VAL A 507 19.21 5.67 0.65
C VAL A 507 20.51 5.40 1.40
N ALA A 508 21.09 4.21 1.18
CA ALA A 508 22.33 3.81 1.82
C ALA A 508 23.51 4.68 1.37
N SER A 509 24.41 4.97 2.31
CA SER A 509 25.74 5.49 1.97
C SER A 509 26.50 4.47 1.11
N PRO A 510 27.27 4.87 0.08
CA PRO A 510 28.04 3.93 -0.74
C PRO A 510 29.06 3.08 0.04
N LYS A 511 29.42 3.51 1.26
CA LYS A 511 30.35 2.82 2.15
C LYS A 511 29.68 2.37 3.45
N ALA A 512 28.36 2.19 3.43
CA ALA A 512 27.58 1.80 4.60
C ALA A 512 28.14 0.56 5.28
N THR A 513 28.40 0.66 6.59
CA THR A 513 28.80 -0.50 7.42
C THR A 513 27.74 -0.90 8.43
N GLU A 514 26.78 0.00 8.71
CA GLU A 514 25.66 -0.23 9.61
C GLU A 514 24.34 -0.15 8.82
N GLU A 515 23.29 -0.78 9.35
CA GLU A 515 21.98 -0.86 8.69
C GLU A 515 21.37 0.50 8.38
N ASP A 516 21.58 1.49 9.25
CA ASP A 516 21.07 2.85 9.18
C ASP A 516 22.13 3.89 8.73
N ASP A 517 23.24 3.44 8.13
CA ASP A 517 24.27 4.32 7.55
C ASP A 517 23.83 4.82 6.16
N GLY A 518 23.20 6.00 6.14
CA GLY A 518 22.66 6.61 4.95
C GLY A 518 21.81 7.84 5.25
N VAL A 519 20.90 8.15 4.34
CA VAL A 519 19.92 9.22 4.50
C VAL A 519 18.49 8.73 4.34
N VAL A 520 17.55 9.52 4.86
CA VAL A 520 16.13 9.40 4.57
C VAL A 520 15.67 10.63 3.79
N LEU A 521 15.03 10.38 2.65
CA LEU A 521 14.45 11.39 1.77
C LEU A 521 12.94 11.46 1.96
N SER A 522 12.38 12.66 2.12
CA SER A 522 10.93 12.88 2.16
C SER A 522 10.59 14.23 1.56
N VAL A 523 9.52 14.32 0.77
CA VAL A 523 8.97 15.61 0.35
C VAL A 523 8.06 16.12 1.46
N ILE A 524 8.35 17.32 1.96
CA ILE A 524 7.56 18.00 2.98
C ILE A 524 6.63 18.99 2.30
N ILE A 525 5.34 18.74 2.45
CA ILE A 525 4.25 19.49 1.83
C ILE A 525 3.61 20.37 2.90
N THR A 526 3.11 21.54 2.52
CA THR A 526 2.51 22.50 3.44
C THR A 526 1.25 23.10 2.81
N PRO A 527 0.12 23.17 3.55
CA PRO A 527 -1.07 23.87 3.08
C PRO A 527 -0.93 25.39 3.22
N ARG A 528 0.15 25.87 3.84
CA ARG A 528 0.38 27.28 4.16
C ARG A 528 1.17 27.98 3.05
N GLU A 529 0.61 29.07 2.50
CA GLU A 529 1.20 29.83 1.39
C GLU A 529 2.54 30.49 1.74
N GLU A 530 2.77 30.83 3.01
CA GLU A 530 4.01 31.46 3.47
C GLU A 530 5.19 30.48 3.59
N LYS A 531 4.96 29.18 3.42
CA LYS A 531 5.98 28.14 3.47
C LYS A 531 6.10 27.46 2.11
N SER A 532 7.33 27.19 1.69
CA SER A 532 7.58 26.39 0.49
C SER A 532 7.48 24.89 0.79
N THR A 533 7.02 24.13 -0.19
CA THR A 533 7.25 22.68 -0.22
C THR A 533 8.74 22.41 -0.46
N PHE A 534 9.30 21.37 0.14
CA PHE A 534 10.73 21.07 -0.02
C PHE A 534 11.04 19.57 0.05
N LEU A 535 12.10 19.14 -0.63
CA LEU A 535 12.73 17.85 -0.35
C LEU A 535 13.57 17.98 0.92
N LEU A 536 13.29 17.14 1.92
CA LEU A 536 14.06 17.00 3.15
C LEU A 536 15.06 15.85 3.03
N VAL A 537 16.26 16.07 3.56
CA VAL A 537 17.30 15.04 3.74
C VAL A 537 17.64 14.93 5.22
N LEU A 538 17.29 13.78 5.81
CA LEU A 538 17.65 13.44 7.18
C LEU A 538 18.85 12.50 7.19
N ASP A 539 19.74 12.66 8.17
CA ASP A 539 20.69 11.61 8.53
C ASP A 539 19.90 10.41 9.07
N ALA A 540 20.04 9.24 8.46
CA ALA A 540 19.22 8.09 8.81
C ALA A 540 19.53 7.55 10.22
N LYS A 541 20.75 7.77 10.74
CA LYS A 541 21.18 7.30 12.06
C LYS A 541 20.68 8.20 13.18
N THR A 542 21.02 9.49 13.13
CA THR A 542 20.68 10.49 14.15
C THR A 542 19.25 10.98 14.01
N PHE A 543 18.68 10.88 12.81
CA PHE A 543 17.37 11.43 12.44
C PHE A 543 17.30 12.96 12.50
N THR A 544 18.45 13.62 12.35
CA THR A 544 18.56 15.08 12.27
C THR A 544 18.64 15.54 10.83
N GLU A 545 18.11 16.72 10.56
CA GLU A 545 18.17 17.32 9.22
C GLU A 545 19.60 17.68 8.81
N LEU A 546 20.01 17.20 7.63
CA LEU A 546 21.27 17.56 6.99
C LEU A 546 21.08 18.78 6.08
N GLY A 547 20.00 18.78 5.31
CA GLY A 547 19.62 19.88 4.44
C GLY A 547 18.27 19.65 3.77
N ARG A 548 17.84 20.66 3.02
CA ARG A 548 16.60 20.64 2.25
C ARG A 548 16.73 21.40 0.94
N ALA A 549 15.87 21.09 -0.01
CA ALA A 549 15.75 21.75 -1.29
C ALA A 549 14.33 22.31 -1.48
N GLU A 550 14.18 23.63 -1.34
CA GLU A 550 12.89 24.32 -1.44
C GLU A 550 12.45 24.47 -2.90
N VAL A 551 11.22 24.06 -3.18
CA VAL A 551 10.61 24.07 -4.51
C VAL A 551 9.69 25.28 -4.61
N PRO A 552 9.79 26.11 -5.67
CA PRO A 552 8.98 27.31 -5.82
C PRO A 552 7.59 27.04 -6.43
N VAL A 553 7.05 25.83 -6.24
CA VAL A 553 5.70 25.44 -6.68
C VAL A 553 5.01 24.58 -5.63
N ASN A 554 3.67 24.55 -5.68
CA ASN A 554 2.88 23.66 -4.84
C ASN A 554 2.92 22.23 -5.37
N ILE A 555 3.03 21.26 -4.45
CA ILE A 555 2.98 19.84 -4.75
C ILE A 555 1.77 19.24 -4.01
N PRO A 556 0.86 18.53 -4.68
CA PRO A 556 -0.26 17.87 -4.02
C PRO A 556 0.23 16.70 -3.17
N TYR A 557 -0.54 16.31 -2.15
CA TYR A 557 -0.20 15.16 -1.33
C TYR A 557 -0.35 13.86 -2.14
N GLY A 558 0.75 13.09 -2.21
CA GLY A 558 0.83 11.83 -2.94
C GLY A 558 0.95 10.61 -2.05
N THR A 559 1.12 9.44 -2.66
CA THR A 559 1.20 8.14 -2.00
C THR A 559 2.64 7.69 -1.83
N HIS A 560 3.22 7.05 -2.85
CA HIS A 560 4.50 6.37 -2.74
C HIS A 560 5.63 7.04 -3.51
N GLY A 561 6.86 6.70 -3.12
CA GLY A 561 8.06 7.11 -3.82
C GLY A 561 9.15 6.05 -3.86
N VAL A 562 10.11 6.26 -4.76
CA VAL A 562 11.28 5.40 -4.93
C VAL A 562 12.49 6.25 -5.26
N PHE A 563 13.67 5.84 -4.79
CA PHE A 563 14.93 6.44 -5.22
C PHE A 563 15.51 5.63 -6.39
N ASN A 564 15.63 6.29 -7.54
CA ASN A 564 16.32 5.74 -8.71
C ASN A 564 17.79 6.20 -8.68
N GLN A 565 18.69 5.31 -8.27
CA GLN A 565 20.12 5.60 -8.24
C GLN A 565 20.67 5.73 -9.68
N MET A 566 21.47 6.77 -9.92
CA MET A 566 22.19 6.95 -11.18
C MET A 566 23.66 6.59 -10.98
N GLY A 567 24.17 5.71 -11.85
CA GLY A 567 25.55 5.24 -11.84
C GLY A 567 26.53 6.24 -12.44
#